data_AF-A0A9Q4KWK4-F1
#
_entry.id   AF-A0A9Q4KWK4-F1
#
_cell.length_a   1.000
_cell.length_b   1.000
_cell.length_c   1.000
_cell.angle_alpha   90.00
_cell.angle_beta   90.00
_cell.angle_gamma   90.00
#
_symmetry.space_group_name_H-M   'P 1'
#
loop_
_entity.id
_entity.type
_entity.pdbx_description
1 polymer ?
#
loop_
_entity_poly.entity_id
_entity_poly.type
_entity_poly.pdbx_seq_one_letter_code
_entity_poly.pdbx_strand_id
1 'polypeptide(L)' 'MNNRRTGLALIIASAIIGIIAIRLNGLPEEAIISLLVISGIGFVSGIFLLNYKAKHSKRDKGKFKRTNTNSWDA' A
#
# COMPACT_ATOMS: atom_id res chain seq x y z
N MET A 1 -9.68 -7.74 7.21
CA MET A 1 -9.68 -6.89 5.99
C MET A 1 -8.39 -7.15 5.20
N ASN A 2 -8.43 -7.36 3.87
CA ASN A 2 -7.24 -7.71 3.09
C ASN A 2 -6.40 -6.45 2.78
N ASN A 3 -5.12 -6.42 3.16
CA ASN A 3 -4.20 -5.29 2.92
C ASN A 3 -4.21 -4.81 1.45
N ARG A 4 -4.38 -5.71 0.48
CA ARG A 4 -4.51 -5.34 -0.93
C ARG A 4 -5.78 -4.55 -1.22
N ARG A 5 -6.93 -4.96 -0.66
CA ARG A 5 -8.19 -4.23 -0.80
C ARG A 5 -8.11 -2.88 -0.07
N THR A 6 -7.51 -2.87 1.13
CA THR A 6 -7.30 -1.64 1.91
C THR A 6 -6.37 -0.67 1.17
N GLY A 7 -5.28 -1.14 0.59
CA GLY A 7 -4.36 -0.32 -0.20
C GLY A 7 -5.01 0.28 -1.44
N LEU A 8 -5.78 -0.51 -2.21
CA LEU A 8 -6.57 -0.02 -3.34
C LEU A 8 -7.59 1.05 -2.92
N ALA A 9 -8.32 0.82 -1.83
CA ALA A 9 -9.28 1.79 -1.31
C ALA A 9 -8.60 3.11 -0.91
N LEU A 10 -7.44 3.03 -0.25
CA LEU A 10 -6.63 4.19 0.13
C LEU A 10 -6.16 5.00 -1.09
N ILE A 11 -5.69 4.33 -2.15
CA ILE A 11 -5.27 5.00 -3.39
C ILE A 11 -6.45 5.73 -4.04
N ILE A 12 -7.59 5.06 -4.20
CA ILE A 12 -8.78 5.64 -4.84
C ILE A 12 -9.28 6.84 -4.03
N ALA A 13 -9.44 6.69 -2.71
CA ALA A 13 -9.91 7.76 -1.84
C ALA A 13 -8.94 8.96 -1.87
N SER A 14 -7.64 8.70 -1.77
CA SER A 14 -6.62 9.76 -1.80
C SER A 14 -6.61 10.51 -3.13
N ALA A 15 -6.72 9.79 -4.26
CA ALA A 15 -6.77 10.39 -5.58
C ALA A 15 -8.00 11.29 -5.77
N ILE A 16 -9.17 10.84 -5.32
CA ILE A 16 -10.41 11.64 -5.37
C ILE A 16 -10.24 12.91 -4.54
N ILE A 17 -9.73 12.81 -3.31
CA ILE A 17 -9.49 13.97 -2.43
C ILE A 17 -8.51 14.96 -3.08
N GLY A 18 -7.42 14.47 -3.68
CA GLY A 18 -6.43 15.32 -4.34
C GLY A 18 -7.01 16.07 -5.54
N ILE A 19 -7.84 15.41 -6.36
CA ILE A 19 -8.53 16.05 -7.49
C ILE A 19 -9.49 17.13 -7.00
N ILE A 20 -10.26 16.84 -5.94
CA ILE A 20 -11.18 17.80 -5.34
C ILE A 20 -10.41 19.01 -4.79
N ALA A 21 -9.27 18.78 -4.14
CA ALA A 21 -8.40 19.84 -3.60
C ALA A 21 -7.98 20.84 -4.69
N ILE A 22 -7.57 20.36 -5.86
CA ILE A 22 -7.12 21.21 -6.98
C ILE A 22 -8.29 21.99 -7.61
N ARG A 23 -9.50 21.45 -7.54
CA ARG A 23 -10.71 22.10 -8.08
C ARG A 23 -11.32 23.12 -7.11
N LEU A 24 -10.90 23.13 -5.84
CA LEU A 24 -11.43 24.00 -4.80
C LEU A 24 -10.79 25.39 -4.85
N ASN A 25 -11.47 26.33 -5.50
CA ASN A 25 -11.04 27.74 -5.57
C ASN A 25 -11.49 28.58 -4.35
N GLY A 26 -12.19 27.98 -3.38
CA GLY A 26 -12.79 28.69 -2.25
C GLY A 26 -12.04 28.59 -0.92
N LEU A 27 -10.93 27.84 -0.87
CA LEU A 27 -10.11 27.66 0.33
C LEU A 27 -8.83 28.49 0.25
N PRO A 28 -8.27 28.92 1.40
CA PRO A 28 -6.93 29.47 1.45
C PRO A 28 -5.91 28.51 0.84
N GLU A 29 -4.91 29.04 0.15
CA GLU A 29 -3.86 28.25 -0.51
C GLU A 29 -3.18 27.27 0.45
N GLU A 30 -2.88 27.71 1.67
CA GLU A 30 -2.30 26.87 2.74
C GLU A 30 -3.16 25.65 3.08
N ALA A 31 -4.48 25.80 3.05
CA ALA A 31 -5.41 24.71 3.31
C ALA A 31 -5.44 23.72 2.14
N ILE A 32 -5.36 24.21 0.90
CA ILE A 32 -5.28 23.38 -0.32
C ILE A 32 -3.98 22.57 -0.30
N ILE A 33 -2.85 23.23 0.00
CA ILE A 33 -1.53 22.60 0.11
C ILE A 33 -1.55 21.52 1.21
N SER A 34 -2.09 21.83 2.38
CA SER A 34 -2.22 20.86 3.48
C SER A 34 -3.05 19.63 3.07
N LEU A 35 -4.16 19.85 2.35
CA LEU A 35 -5.01 18.75 1.87
C LEU A 35 -4.29 17.86 0.84
N LEU A 36 -3.51 18.48 -0.06
CA LEU A 36 -2.68 17.79 -1.03
C LEU A 36 -1.59 16.94 -0.37
N VAL A 37 -0.93 17.46 0.68
CA VAL A 37 0.08 16.71 1.44
C VAL A 37 -0.53 15.47 2.10
N ILE A 38 -1.68 15.63 2.77
CA ILE A 38 -2.38 14.52 3.43
C ILE A 38 -2.83 13.48 2.40
N SER A 39 -3.40 13.92 1.28
CA SER A 39 -3.77 13.06 0.16
C SER A 39 -2.56 12.30 -0.39
N GLY A 40 -1.42 12.97 -0.60
CA GLY A 40 -0.18 12.35 -1.05
C GLY A 40 0.33 11.26 -0.11
N ILE A 41 0.32 11.52 1.20
CA ILE A 41 0.71 10.52 2.23
C ILE A 41 -0.20 9.29 2.16
N GLY A 42 -1.52 9.50 2.04
CA GLY A 42 -2.50 8.41 1.90
C GLY A 42 -2.27 7.59 0.63
N PHE A 43 -1.98 8.25 -0.48
CA PHE A 43 -1.70 7.61 -1.76
C PHE A 43 -0.46 6.72 -1.70
N VAL A 44 0.66 7.25 -1.18
CA VAL A 44 1.92 6.50 -1.02
C VAL A 44 1.74 5.32 -0.05
N SER A 45 1.00 5.52 1.05
CA SER A 45 0.68 4.46 2.00
C SER A 45 -0.14 3.33 1.36
N GLY A 46 -1.09 3.68 0.49
CA GLY A 46 -1.87 2.71 -0.27
C GLY A 46 -1.02 1.87 -1.23
N ILE A 47 -0.05 2.50 -1.92
CA ILE A 47 0.95 1.79 -2.75
C ILE A 47 1.77 0.83 -1.90
N PHE A 48 2.23 1.28 -0.73
CA PHE A 48 3.00 0.44 0.17
C PHE A 48 2.18 -0.80 0.60
N LEU A 49 0.91 -0.63 0.96
CA LEU A 49 0.02 -1.74 1.36
C LEU A 49 -0.26 -2.74 0.23
N LEU A 50 -0.38 -2.27 -1.02
CA LEU A 50 -0.48 -3.17 -2.18
C LEU A 50 0.77 -4.03 -2.34
N ASN A 51 1.94 -3.43 -2.13
CA ASN A 51 3.23 -4.09 -2.30
C ASN A 51 3.67 -4.88 -1.06
N TYR A 52 3.10 -4.60 0.12
CA TYR A 52 3.43 -5.25 1.38
C TYR A 52 3.24 -6.76 1.30
N LYS A 53 2.08 -7.21 0.78
CA LYS A 53 1.84 -8.63 0.53
C LYS A 53 2.67 -9.17 -0.64
N ALA A 54 2.98 -8.40 -1.69
CA ALA A 54 3.82 -8.91 -2.77
C ALA A 54 5.25 -9.26 -2.29
N LYS A 55 5.80 -8.45 -1.38
CA LYS A 55 7.12 -8.66 -0.78
C LYS A 55 7.12 -9.75 0.30
N HIS A 56 6.10 -9.79 1.17
CA HIS A 56 6.03 -10.77 2.26
C HIS A 56 5.38 -12.12 1.90
N SER A 57 4.51 -12.19 0.87
CA SER A 57 3.96 -13.45 0.35
C SER A 57 5.06 -14.36 -0.21
N LYS A 58 6.13 -13.78 -0.78
CA LYS A 58 7.32 -14.56 -1.16
C LYS A 58 8.11 -15.06 0.05
N ARG A 59 8.09 -14.35 1.18
CA ARG A 59 8.80 -14.71 2.42
C ARG A 59 8.11 -15.86 3.16
N ASP A 60 6.78 -15.90 3.16
CA ASP A 60 6.00 -17.03 3.72
C ASP A 60 6.08 -18.31 2.88
N LYS A 61 6.46 -18.21 1.60
CA LYS A 61 6.78 -19.37 0.76
C LYS A 61 8.17 -19.97 1.05
N GLY A 62 8.90 -19.43 2.05
CA GLY A 62 10.14 -19.99 2.58
C GLY A 62 9.99 -21.37 3.23
N LYS A 63 8.76 -21.91 3.36
CA LYS A 63 8.53 -23.33 3.67
C LYS A 63 8.77 -24.24 2.46
N PHE A 64 9.85 -24.03 1.72
CA PHE A 64 10.38 -25.08 0.87
C PHE A 64 10.90 -26.18 1.79
N LYS A 65 10.02 -27.13 2.12
CA LYS A 65 10.39 -28.34 2.83
C LYS A 65 11.32 -29.09 1.88
N ARG A 66 12.63 -29.10 2.15
CA ARG A 66 13.55 -30.01 1.46
C ARG A 66 12.97 -31.41 1.61
N THR A 67 12.47 -31.98 0.52
CA THR A 67 11.94 -33.36 0.48
C THR A 67 13.04 -34.41 0.36
N ASN A 68 14.32 -34.00 0.44
CA ASN A 68 15.43 -34.93 0.55
C ASN A 68 15.93 -35.00 2.00
N THR A 69 15.26 -35.82 2.80
CA THR A 69 15.80 -36.40 4.03
C THR A 69 16.20 -37.83 3.74
N ASN A 70 17.12 -38.05 2.81
CA ASN A 70 17.82 -39.32 2.78
C ASN A 70 18.85 -39.30 3.90
N SER A 71 18.54 -39.97 5.01
CA SER A 71 19.52 -40.35 6.03
C SER A 71 20.37 -41.49 5.46
N TRP A 72 21.47 -41.17 4.78
CA TRP A 72 22.50 -42.13 4.40
C TRP A 72 23.76 -41.92 5.23
N ASP A 73 23.61 -41.97 6.55
CA ASP A 73 24.75 -42.09 7.47
C ASP A 73 24.29 -42.87 8.72
N ALA A 74 24.32 -44.20 8.62
CA ALA A 74 24.61 -45.21 9.66
C ALA A 74 24.09 -46.59 9.25
#